data_AF-A0A182UJZ5-F1
#
_entry.id   AF-A0A182UJZ5-F1
#
_cell.length_a   1.000
_cell.length_b   1.000
_cell.length_c   1.000
_cell.angle_alpha   90.00
_cell.angle_beta   90.00
_cell.angle_gamma   90.00
#
_symmetry.space_group_name_H-M   'P 1'
#
loop_
_entity.id
_entity.type
_entity.pdbx_description
1 polymer ?
#
loop_
_entity_poly.entity_id
_entity_poly.type
_entity_poly.pdbx_seq_one_letter_code
_entity_poly.pdbx_strand_id
1 'polypeptide(L)'
;MFAEPVFGFYGGWATYRSGKGRCTVEDLNPDLCNHLIYAFVEPKDDGTLIRKDDNEKNVMDSFNDLRKRNPRQKTLVSFGGANCDKSVYAKVAADSILRKSFAVNVRGFCIRYGFNGADIDWEFPESSSDHSNFVLLLSALASELHSYDLILTTSVGVNKEYDVSGIARHVDYILLMSYDYNGT
;
A
#
# COMPACT_ATOMS: atom_id res chain seq x y z
N MET A 1 21.93 -2.42 -12.83
CA MET A 1 20.94 -3.52 -12.75
C MET A 1 20.81 -3.82 -11.27
N PHE A 2 19.62 -3.67 -10.68
CA PHE A 2 19.44 -3.88 -9.23
C PHE A 2 19.54 -5.38 -8.92
N ALA A 3 20.37 -5.74 -7.95
CA ALA A 3 20.45 -7.10 -7.41
C ALA A 3 19.41 -7.33 -6.30
N GLU A 4 18.92 -6.25 -5.68
CA GLU A 4 18.00 -6.27 -4.54
C GLU A 4 16.83 -5.29 -4.75
N PRO A 5 15.67 -5.52 -4.11
CA PRO A 5 14.54 -4.58 -4.11
C PRO A 5 14.90 -3.21 -3.49
N VAL A 6 14.50 -2.14 -4.17
CA VAL A 6 14.57 -0.75 -3.73
C VAL A 6 13.18 -0.15 -3.89
N PHE A 7 12.54 0.15 -2.76
CA PHE A 7 11.18 0.68 -2.68
C PHE A 7 11.19 2.21 -2.56
N GLY A 8 10.38 2.89 -3.38
CA GLY A 8 10.18 4.34 -3.29
C GLY A 8 8.70 4.69 -3.16
N PHE A 9 8.32 5.36 -2.08
CA PHE A 9 6.96 5.88 -1.89
C PHE A 9 6.79 7.23 -2.59
N TYR A 10 5.66 7.39 -3.28
CA TYR A 10 5.23 8.65 -3.87
C TYR A 10 3.87 9.03 -3.32
N GLY A 11 3.84 10.09 -2.49
CA GLY A 11 2.60 10.70 -2.05
C GLY A 11 1.99 11.55 -3.15
N GLY A 12 0.88 11.09 -3.75
CA GLY A 12 0.23 11.75 -4.90
C GLY A 12 -0.11 13.22 -4.63
N TRP A 13 -0.33 13.58 -3.36
CA TRP A 13 -0.58 14.96 -2.93
C TRP A 13 0.57 15.94 -3.23
N ALA A 14 1.80 15.44 -3.44
CA ALA A 14 2.95 16.27 -3.82
C ALA A 14 2.76 17.01 -5.15
N THR A 15 1.89 16.50 -6.03
CA THR A 15 1.48 17.14 -7.29
C THR A 15 0.80 18.50 -7.06
N TYR A 16 0.16 18.69 -5.91
CA TYR A 16 -0.62 19.90 -5.59
C TYR A 16 0.17 20.96 -4.81
N ARG A 17 1.43 20.70 -4.47
CA ARG A 17 2.30 21.69 -3.82
C ARG A 17 2.65 22.84 -4.77
N SER A 18 3.03 23.98 -4.20
CA SER A 18 3.39 25.20 -4.95
C SER A 18 4.90 25.37 -5.11
N GLY A 19 5.30 26.10 -6.16
CA GLY A 19 6.70 26.49 -6.40
C GLY A 19 7.66 25.30 -6.51
N LYS A 20 8.85 25.43 -5.93
CA LYS A 20 9.91 24.39 -5.96
C LYS A 20 9.58 23.13 -5.12
N GLY A 21 8.52 23.18 -4.30
CA GLY A 21 8.06 22.03 -3.54
C GLY A 21 7.12 21.10 -4.32
N ARG A 22 6.68 21.52 -5.51
CA ARG A 22 5.86 20.70 -6.40
C ARG A 22 6.67 19.53 -6.96
N CYS A 23 6.11 18.34 -6.88
CA CYS A 23 6.68 17.12 -7.46
C CYS A 23 5.55 16.35 -8.14
N THR A 24 5.50 16.38 -9.46
CA THR A 24 4.54 15.63 -10.27
C THR A 24 5.13 14.26 -10.64
N VAL A 25 4.34 13.41 -11.28
CA VAL A 25 4.81 12.09 -11.72
C VAL A 25 5.95 12.22 -12.73
N GLU A 26 5.96 13.25 -13.56
CA GLU A 26 6.99 13.51 -14.56
C GLU A 26 8.36 13.78 -13.95
N ASP A 27 8.39 14.33 -12.72
CA ASP A 27 9.61 14.60 -11.96
C ASP A 27 10.26 13.30 -11.43
N LEU A 28 9.54 12.17 -11.44
CA LEU A 28 10.05 10.89 -10.97
C LEU A 28 11.02 10.27 -12.00
N ASN A 29 12.16 9.80 -11.49
CA ASN A 29 13.10 8.98 -12.25
C ASN A 29 12.87 7.48 -11.91
N PRO A 30 12.20 6.71 -12.79
CA PRO A 30 11.85 5.31 -12.54
C PRO A 30 13.03 4.34 -12.65
N ASP A 31 14.27 4.83 -12.82
CA ASP A 31 15.48 3.98 -12.81
C ASP A 31 16.20 4.00 -11.46
N LEU A 32 15.75 4.84 -10.51
CA LEU A 32 16.35 4.93 -9.17
C LEU A 32 15.76 3.90 -8.18
N CYS A 33 14.55 3.42 -8.42
CA CYS A 33 13.87 2.37 -7.66
C CYS A 33 13.45 1.25 -8.61
N ASN A 34 13.25 0.03 -8.12
CA ASN A 34 12.66 -1.06 -8.90
C ASN A 34 11.23 -1.42 -8.44
N HIS A 35 10.83 -0.91 -7.27
CA HIS A 35 9.46 -0.92 -6.77
C HIS A 35 9.07 0.52 -6.40
N LEU A 36 8.00 1.04 -6.99
CA LEU A 36 7.46 2.35 -6.66
C LEU A 36 6.05 2.15 -6.09
N ILE A 37 5.73 2.83 -4.99
CA ILE A 37 4.46 2.67 -4.27
C ILE A 37 3.69 3.99 -4.30
N TYR A 38 2.47 3.97 -4.85
CA TYR A 38 1.56 5.11 -4.82
C TYR A 38 0.87 5.21 -3.46
N ALA A 39 1.04 6.34 -2.78
CA ALA A 39 0.40 6.64 -1.51
C ALA A 39 -0.66 7.75 -1.71
N PHE A 40 -1.93 7.58 -1.36
CA PHE A 40 -2.59 6.39 -0.80
C PHE A 40 -3.98 6.21 -1.44
N VAL A 41 -4.53 4.99 -1.32
CA VAL A 41 -5.96 4.69 -1.51
C VAL A 41 -6.56 4.38 -0.15
N GLU A 42 -7.75 4.89 0.14
CA GLU A 42 -8.36 4.69 1.46
C GLU A 42 -9.37 3.55 1.46
N PRO A 43 -9.29 2.61 2.42
CA PRO A 43 -10.37 1.66 2.66
C PRO A 43 -11.58 2.34 3.31
N LYS A 44 -12.76 1.74 3.12
CA LYS A 44 -13.95 1.97 3.92
C LYS A 44 -14.21 0.81 4.86
N ASP A 45 -15.07 1.06 5.84
CA ASP A 45 -15.46 0.10 6.87
C ASP A 45 -16.31 -1.07 6.35
N ASP A 46 -16.83 -0.97 5.12
CA ASP A 46 -17.48 -2.04 4.36
C ASP A 46 -16.51 -2.83 3.45
N GLY A 47 -15.22 -2.49 3.48
CA GLY A 47 -14.17 -3.09 2.66
C GLY A 47 -14.07 -2.53 1.23
N THR A 48 -14.85 -1.52 0.86
CA THR A 48 -14.70 -0.81 -0.43
C THR A 48 -13.54 0.18 -0.40
N LEU A 49 -13.15 0.71 -1.56
CA LEU A 49 -11.94 1.52 -1.75
C LEU A 49 -12.30 2.91 -2.32
N ILE A 50 -11.70 3.96 -1.78
CA ILE A 50 -11.87 5.36 -2.22
C ILE A 50 -10.60 5.87 -2.88
N ARG A 51 -10.72 6.31 -4.13
CA ARG A 51 -9.67 7.07 -4.81
C ARG A 51 -9.84 8.56 -4.52
N LYS A 52 -8.80 9.22 -4.01
CA LYS A 52 -8.84 10.66 -3.71
C LYS A 52 -8.76 11.55 -4.95
N ASP A 53 -8.19 11.05 -6.05
CA ASP A 53 -7.88 11.82 -7.27
C ASP A 53 -8.87 11.59 -8.43
N ASP A 54 -10.14 11.29 -8.16
CA ASP A 54 -11.16 11.11 -9.22
C ASP A 54 -11.47 12.38 -10.03
N ASN A 55 -11.12 13.56 -9.52
CA ASN A 55 -11.49 14.84 -10.11
C ASN A 55 -10.37 15.49 -10.96
N GLU A 56 -10.10 14.94 -12.15
CA GLU A 56 -9.44 15.61 -13.31
C GLU A 56 -7.92 15.42 -13.55
N LYS A 57 -7.08 15.08 -12.56
CA LYS A 57 -5.61 14.94 -12.81
C LYS A 57 -5.10 13.52 -13.02
N ASN A 58 -5.89 12.49 -12.70
CA ASN A 58 -5.52 11.07 -12.85
C ASN A 58 -4.07 10.75 -12.43
N VAL A 59 -3.59 11.34 -11.33
CA VAL A 59 -2.17 11.27 -10.89
C VAL A 59 -1.75 9.81 -10.69
N MET A 60 -2.63 8.99 -10.13
CA MET A 60 -2.41 7.57 -9.93
C MET A 60 -2.23 6.80 -11.26
N ASP A 61 -3.03 7.14 -12.27
CA ASP A 61 -2.92 6.49 -13.59
C ASP A 61 -1.60 6.88 -14.26
N SER A 62 -1.22 8.17 -14.20
CA SER A 62 0.07 8.65 -14.68
C SER A 62 1.25 7.99 -13.94
N PHE A 63 1.15 7.83 -12.61
CA PHE A 63 2.17 7.15 -11.81
C PHE A 63 2.38 5.72 -12.30
N ASN A 64 1.29 5.03 -12.56
CA ASN A 64 1.32 3.65 -13.01
C ASN A 64 1.84 3.51 -14.44
N ASP A 65 1.69 4.55 -15.26
CA ASP A 65 2.26 4.69 -16.60
C ASP A 65 3.79 4.86 -16.62
N LEU A 66 4.45 5.09 -15.48
CA LEU A 66 5.92 5.09 -15.40
C LEU A 66 6.54 3.77 -15.90
N ARG A 67 5.78 2.67 -15.84
CA ARG A 67 6.21 1.37 -16.37
C ARG A 67 6.32 1.33 -17.89
N LYS A 68 5.64 2.24 -18.60
CA LYS A 68 5.85 2.45 -20.04
C LYS A 68 7.26 3.00 -20.34
N ARG A 69 7.84 3.74 -19.38
CA ARG A 69 9.22 4.27 -19.46
C ARG A 69 10.26 3.24 -19.03
N ASN A 70 9.96 2.45 -18.00
CA ASN A 70 10.81 1.35 -17.53
C ASN A 70 9.98 0.06 -17.34
N PRO A 71 9.93 -0.85 -18.32
CA PRO A 71 9.13 -2.08 -18.23
C PRO A 71 9.54 -3.04 -17.10
N ARG A 72 10.73 -2.85 -16.51
CA ARG A 72 11.18 -3.64 -15.34
C ARG A 72 10.64 -3.09 -14.02
N GLN A 73 10.15 -1.85 -14.00
CA GLN A 73 9.58 -1.22 -12.83
C GLN A 73 8.34 -1.98 -12.36
N LYS A 74 8.27 -2.27 -11.06
CA LYS A 74 7.05 -2.69 -10.40
C LYS A 74 6.38 -1.47 -9.77
N THR A 75 5.10 -1.27 -10.03
CA THR A 75 4.30 -0.26 -9.31
C THR A 75 3.32 -0.95 -8.39
N LEU A 76 3.25 -0.50 -7.15
CA LEU A 76 2.28 -0.93 -6.16
C LEU A 76 1.43 0.27 -5.75
N VAL A 77 0.31 0.00 -5.11
CA VAL A 77 -0.54 1.00 -4.46
C VAL A 77 -0.63 0.67 -2.97
N SER A 78 -0.42 1.68 -2.12
CA SER A 78 -0.54 1.53 -0.67
C SER A 78 -1.93 1.95 -0.20
N PHE A 79 -2.53 1.09 0.62
CA PHE A 79 -3.83 1.30 1.24
C PHE A 79 -3.64 1.74 2.69
N GLY A 80 -4.22 2.87 3.08
CA GLY A 80 -4.14 3.38 4.47
C GLY A 80 -3.26 4.62 4.64
N GLY A 81 -2.23 4.50 5.48
CA GLY A 81 -1.34 5.57 5.93
C GLY A 81 -1.88 6.33 7.14
N ALA A 82 -1.02 7.15 7.77
CA ALA A 82 -1.29 7.86 9.02
C ALA A 82 -2.59 8.71 9.09
N ASN A 83 -3.12 9.16 7.95
CA ASN A 83 -4.37 9.94 7.89
C ASN A 83 -5.64 9.08 7.76
N CYS A 84 -5.50 7.76 7.64
CA CYS A 84 -6.61 6.82 7.57
C CYS A 84 -7.19 6.58 8.97
N ASP A 85 -8.52 6.45 9.06
CA ASP A 85 -9.18 6.08 10.31
C ASP A 85 -8.83 4.64 10.69
N LYS A 86 -8.07 4.47 11.78
CA LYS A 86 -7.61 3.18 12.28
C LYS A 86 -8.76 2.21 12.57
N SER A 87 -9.94 2.72 12.94
CA SER A 87 -11.11 1.91 13.24
C SER A 87 -11.68 1.20 12.00
N VAL A 88 -11.44 1.75 10.80
CA VAL A 88 -11.80 1.12 9.53
C VAL A 88 -11.04 -0.20 9.37
N TYR A 89 -9.72 -0.18 9.56
CA TYR A 89 -8.90 -1.39 9.49
C TYR A 89 -9.27 -2.39 10.58
N ALA A 90 -9.44 -1.93 11.83
CA ALA A 90 -9.83 -2.82 12.92
C ALA A 90 -11.15 -3.57 12.61
N LYS A 91 -12.15 -2.85 12.07
CA LYS A 91 -13.44 -3.44 11.67
C LYS A 91 -13.31 -4.42 10.51
N VAL A 92 -12.62 -4.03 9.43
CA VAL A 92 -12.41 -4.90 8.27
C VAL A 92 -11.59 -6.14 8.65
N ALA A 93 -10.56 -5.98 9.47
CA ALA A 93 -9.68 -7.06 9.91
C ALA A 93 -10.38 -8.02 10.88
N ALA A 94 -11.32 -7.57 11.71
CA ALA A 94 -12.02 -8.42 12.68
C ALA A 94 -13.04 -9.38 12.03
N ASP A 95 -13.68 -8.98 10.93
CA ASP A 95 -14.75 -9.75 10.29
C ASP A 95 -14.25 -10.56 9.09
N SER A 96 -14.47 -11.88 9.10
CA SER A 96 -14.01 -12.78 8.03
C SER A 96 -14.61 -12.49 6.64
N ILE A 97 -15.86 -12.02 6.58
CA ILE A 97 -16.55 -11.67 5.35
C ILE A 97 -15.96 -10.36 4.82
N LEU A 98 -15.75 -9.38 5.70
CA LEU A 98 -15.12 -8.11 5.31
C LEU A 98 -13.66 -8.30 4.87
N ARG A 99 -12.86 -9.12 5.56
CA ARG A 99 -11.49 -9.47 5.13
C ARG A 99 -11.48 -10.01 3.70
N LYS A 100 -12.36 -10.95 3.40
CA LYS A 100 -12.47 -11.55 2.06
C LYS A 100 -12.94 -10.53 1.01
N SER A 101 -13.96 -9.73 1.34
CA SER A 101 -14.48 -8.67 0.48
C SER A 101 -13.39 -7.64 0.15
N PHE A 102 -12.67 -7.18 1.19
CA PHE A 102 -11.55 -6.25 1.05
C PHE A 102 -10.44 -6.82 0.17
N ALA A 103 -10.03 -8.07 0.38
CA ALA A 103 -9.00 -8.72 -0.43
C ALA A 103 -9.41 -8.81 -1.92
N VAL A 104 -10.66 -9.16 -2.20
CA VAL A 104 -11.24 -9.17 -3.56
C VAL A 104 -11.24 -7.78 -4.17
N ASN A 105 -11.57 -6.74 -3.39
CA ASN A 105 -11.58 -5.36 -3.85
C ASN A 105 -10.17 -4.84 -4.13
N VAL A 106 -9.19 -5.14 -3.28
CA VAL A 106 -7.76 -4.79 -3.48
C VAL A 106 -7.22 -5.43 -4.74
N ARG A 107 -7.44 -6.75 -4.92
CA ARG A 107 -7.07 -7.46 -6.15
C ARG A 107 -7.74 -6.83 -7.37
N GLY A 108 -9.05 -6.57 -7.30
CA GLY A 108 -9.81 -5.94 -8.36
C GLY A 108 -9.29 -4.54 -8.71
N PHE A 109 -8.89 -3.76 -7.70
CA PHE A 109 -8.27 -2.46 -7.88
C PHE A 109 -6.92 -2.58 -8.60
N CYS A 110 -6.05 -3.49 -8.15
CA CYS A 110 -4.76 -3.72 -8.79
C CYS A 110 -4.92 -4.10 -10.26
N ILE A 111 -5.81 -5.03 -10.58
CA ILE A 111 -6.08 -5.43 -11.98
C ILE A 111 -6.65 -4.27 -12.79
N ARG A 112 -7.67 -3.58 -12.26
CA ARG A 112 -8.36 -2.49 -12.97
C ARG A 112 -7.44 -1.35 -13.34
N TYR A 113 -6.57 -0.96 -12.42
CA TYR A 113 -5.61 0.12 -12.62
C TYR A 113 -4.23 -0.40 -13.04
N GLY A 114 -4.09 -1.70 -13.26
CA GLY A 114 -2.89 -2.36 -13.75
C GLY A 114 -1.72 -2.43 -12.78
N PHE A 115 -1.84 -2.13 -11.48
CA PHE A 115 -0.73 -2.24 -10.52
C PHE A 115 -0.16 -3.67 -10.44
N ASN A 116 1.13 -3.78 -10.12
CA ASN A 116 1.80 -5.06 -9.89
C ASN A 116 1.62 -5.61 -8.48
N GLY A 117 0.91 -4.90 -7.61
CA GLY A 117 0.72 -5.33 -6.24
C GLY A 117 0.12 -4.26 -5.34
N ALA A 118 -0.04 -4.63 -4.08
CA ALA A 118 -0.58 -3.78 -3.02
C ALA A 118 0.38 -3.73 -1.83
N ASP A 119 0.40 -2.58 -1.17
CA ASP A 119 0.98 -2.40 0.15
C ASP A 119 -0.14 -2.13 1.16
N ILE A 120 -0.08 -2.77 2.32
CA ILE A 120 -1.01 -2.49 3.43
C ILE A 120 -0.29 -1.67 4.49
N ASP A 121 -0.77 -0.45 4.69
CA ASP A 121 -0.24 0.51 5.65
C ASP A 121 -1.30 0.84 6.71
N TRP A 122 -1.57 -0.16 7.57
CA TRP A 122 -2.42 0.04 8.75
C TRP A 122 -1.55 0.64 9.87
N GLU A 123 -1.78 1.92 10.15
CA GLU A 123 -1.09 2.66 11.21
C GLU A 123 -1.98 2.93 12.43
N PHE A 124 -2.03 2.09 13.46
CA PHE A 124 -1.44 0.76 13.61
C PHE A 124 -2.47 -0.20 14.20
N PRO A 125 -2.32 -1.52 14.06
CA PRO A 125 -3.01 -2.46 14.94
C PRO A 125 -2.51 -2.23 16.37
N GLU A 126 -3.42 -2.06 17.34
CA GLU A 126 -3.08 -1.62 18.70
C GLU A 126 -3.41 -2.67 19.78
N SER A 127 -4.43 -3.50 19.55
CA SER A 127 -4.82 -4.55 20.49
C SER A 127 -4.27 -5.93 20.12
N SER A 128 -4.19 -6.85 21.08
CA SER A 128 -3.81 -8.25 20.80
C SER A 128 -4.74 -8.91 19.77
N SER A 129 -6.03 -8.53 19.76
CA SER A 129 -6.97 -8.93 18.73
C SER A 129 -6.61 -8.34 17.37
N ASP A 130 -6.21 -7.06 17.30
CA ASP A 130 -5.78 -6.43 16.05
C ASP A 130 -4.53 -7.11 15.49
N HIS A 131 -3.54 -7.43 16.32
CA HIS A 131 -2.33 -8.14 15.88
C HIS A 131 -2.69 -9.48 15.21
N SER A 132 -3.60 -10.25 15.82
CA SER A 132 -4.05 -11.54 15.28
C SER A 132 -4.88 -11.35 14.01
N ASN A 133 -5.80 -10.38 14.02
CA ASN A 133 -6.66 -10.05 12.89
C ASN A 133 -5.88 -9.51 11.71
N PHE A 134 -4.77 -8.82 11.95
CA PHE A 134 -3.90 -8.32 10.90
C PHE A 134 -3.23 -9.46 10.12
N VAL A 135 -2.75 -10.50 10.82
CA VAL A 135 -2.25 -11.73 10.17
C VAL A 135 -3.34 -12.37 9.33
N LEU A 136 -4.57 -12.47 9.84
CA LEU A 136 -5.70 -13.03 9.09
C LEU A 136 -6.09 -12.18 7.88
N LEU A 137 -5.99 -10.85 7.97
CA LEU A 137 -6.21 -9.93 6.87
C LEU A 137 -5.16 -10.13 5.76
N LEU A 138 -3.88 -10.19 6.13
CA LEU A 138 -2.79 -10.44 5.19
C LEU A 138 -2.89 -11.83 4.57
N SER A 139 -3.33 -12.85 5.32
CA SER A 139 -3.61 -14.18 4.77
C SER A 139 -4.72 -14.15 3.71
N ALA A 140 -5.80 -13.39 3.94
CA ALA A 140 -6.88 -13.26 2.96
C ALA A 140 -6.42 -12.52 1.70
N LEU A 141 -5.61 -11.46 1.87
CA LEU A 141 -5.00 -10.73 0.76
C LEU A 141 -4.05 -11.61 -0.04
N ALA A 142 -3.14 -12.34 0.61
CA ALA A 142 -2.20 -13.24 -0.07
C ALA A 142 -2.93 -14.26 -0.96
N SER A 143 -4.02 -14.85 -0.45
CA SER A 143 -4.84 -15.80 -1.22
C SER A 143 -5.45 -15.19 -2.50
N GLU A 144 -5.83 -13.91 -2.47
CA GLU A 144 -6.43 -13.22 -3.61
C GLU A 144 -5.40 -12.61 -4.55
N LEU A 145 -4.24 -12.18 -4.04
CA LEU A 145 -3.23 -11.44 -4.81
C LEU A 145 -2.23 -12.38 -5.49
N HIS A 146 -1.70 -13.35 -4.76
CA HIS A 146 -0.65 -14.24 -5.29
C HIS A 146 -1.17 -15.14 -6.42
N SER A 147 -2.46 -15.48 -6.43
CA SER A 147 -3.07 -16.23 -7.54
C SER A 147 -3.14 -15.44 -8.86
N TYR A 148 -2.88 -14.13 -8.81
CA TYR A 148 -2.81 -13.22 -9.96
C TYR A 148 -1.40 -12.66 -10.19
N ASP A 149 -0.37 -13.28 -9.61
CA ASP A 149 1.03 -12.82 -9.65
C ASP A 149 1.21 -11.37 -9.16
N LEU A 150 0.34 -10.92 -8.24
CA LEU A 150 0.42 -9.60 -7.60
C LEU A 150 1.27 -9.68 -6.33
N ILE A 151 2.17 -8.72 -6.17
CA ILE A 151 3.01 -8.56 -4.98
C ILE A 151 2.13 -8.06 -3.82
N LEU A 152 2.35 -8.59 -2.62
CA LEU A 152 1.79 -8.09 -1.38
C LEU A 152 2.92 -7.64 -0.44
N THR A 153 2.91 -6.37 -0.06
CA THR A 153 3.78 -5.84 0.99
C THR A 153 2.97 -5.31 2.16
N THR A 154 3.64 -5.04 3.27
CA THR A 154 3.03 -4.27 4.36
C THR A 154 4.04 -3.35 5.02
N SER A 155 3.58 -2.15 5.34
CA SER A 155 4.33 -1.16 6.10
C SER A 155 4.08 -1.35 7.59
N VAL A 156 5.14 -1.45 8.38
CA VAL A 156 5.06 -1.69 9.83
C VAL A 156 5.88 -0.66 10.61
N GLY A 157 5.33 -0.19 11.72
CA GLY A 157 5.98 0.81 12.57
C GLY A 157 7.06 0.20 13.46
N VAL A 158 8.12 0.98 13.71
CA VAL A 158 9.07 0.64 14.79
C VAL A 158 8.43 0.83 16.17
N ASN A 159 8.89 0.07 17.16
CA ASN A 159 8.38 0.08 18.54
C ASN A 159 6.87 -0.24 18.66
N LYS A 160 6.35 -1.06 17.74
CA LYS A 160 5.00 -1.61 17.77
C LYS A 160 5.06 -3.13 17.93
N GLU A 161 3.99 -3.70 18.46
CA GLU A 161 3.86 -5.14 18.61
C GLU A 161 3.22 -5.74 17.35
N TYR A 162 3.79 -6.83 16.86
CA TYR A 162 3.27 -7.59 15.72
C TYR A 162 3.59 -9.06 15.87
N ASP A 163 2.72 -9.94 15.37
CA ASP A 163 3.14 -11.30 15.02
C ASP A 163 3.93 -11.25 13.71
N VAL A 164 5.21 -10.87 13.80
CA VAL A 164 6.11 -10.77 12.64
C VAL A 164 6.21 -12.09 11.89
N SER A 165 6.16 -13.23 12.61
CA SER A 165 6.21 -14.56 12.00
C SER A 165 4.95 -14.90 11.22
N GLY A 166 3.78 -14.48 11.72
CA GLY A 166 2.49 -14.55 11.02
C GLY A 166 2.49 -13.67 9.77
N ILE A 167 2.92 -12.42 9.89
CA ILE A 167 2.99 -11.46 8.77
C ILE A 167 3.90 -11.99 7.66
N ALA A 168 5.13 -12.38 8.00
CA ALA A 168 6.15 -12.81 7.02
C ALA A 168 5.77 -14.06 6.22
N ARG A 169 4.77 -14.83 6.66
CA ARG A 169 4.24 -15.99 5.91
C ARG A 169 3.32 -15.60 4.76
N HIS A 170 2.83 -14.37 4.74
CA HIS A 170 1.78 -13.93 3.82
C HIS A 170 2.23 -12.82 2.86
N VAL A 171 3.26 -12.04 3.23
CA VAL A 171 3.74 -10.92 2.43
C VAL A 171 5.06 -11.26 1.75
N ASP A 172 5.29 -10.69 0.57
CA ASP A 172 6.56 -10.77 -0.15
C ASP A 172 7.65 -9.95 0.55
N TYR A 173 7.28 -8.79 1.10
CA TYR A 173 8.19 -7.89 1.82
C TYR A 173 7.49 -7.19 2.98
N ILE A 174 8.23 -7.03 4.08
CA ILE A 174 7.87 -6.16 5.20
C ILE A 174 8.68 -4.87 5.08
N LEU A 175 7.99 -3.74 4.96
CA LEU A 175 8.58 -2.41 4.84
C LEU A 175 8.61 -1.77 6.24
N LEU A 176 9.75 -1.89 6.92
CA LEU A 176 9.91 -1.34 8.26
C LEU A 176 10.08 0.18 8.20
N MET A 177 9.17 0.92 8.83
CA MET A 177 9.21 2.37 8.95
C MET A 177 10.21 2.80 10.03
N SER A 178 11.51 2.65 9.73
CA SER A 178 12.62 2.98 10.63
C SER A 178 12.95 4.47 10.63
N TYR A 179 11.93 5.29 10.87
CA TYR A 179 11.97 6.75 10.98
C TYR A 179 10.93 7.20 12.02
N ASP A 180 10.78 8.52 12.20
CA ASP A 180 9.85 9.14 13.17
C ASP A 180 10.02 8.66 14.63
N TYR A 181 11.24 8.23 15.00
CA TYR A 181 11.59 7.92 16.39
C TYR A 181 11.46 9.13 17.32
N ASN A 182 11.63 10.34 16.78
CA ASN A 182 11.51 11.61 17.48
C ASN A 182 10.90 12.65 16.52
N GLY A 183 10.11 13.56 17.05
CA GLY A 183 9.42 14.61 16.30
C GLY A 183 8.48 15.40 17.22
N THR A 184 7.90 16.47 16.71
CA THR A 184 6.96 17.36 17.44
C THR A 184 5.61 17.38 16.79
#